data_AF-A0A534P424-F1
#
_entry.id   AF-A0A534P424-F1
#
_cell.length_a   1.000
_cell.length_b   1.000
_cell.length_c   1.000
_cell.angle_alpha   90.00
_cell.angle_beta   90.00
_cell.angle_gamma   90.00
#
_symmetry.space_group_name_H-M   'P 1'
#
loop_
_entity.id
_entity.type
_entity.pdbx_description
1 polymer ?
#
loop_
_entity_poly.entity_id
_entity_poly.type
_entity_poly.pdbx_seq_one_letter_code
_entity_poly.pdbx_strand_id
1 'polypeptide(L)'
;MPDAANVCAFQTIWNCVDRARLACETAPVLHALLLDLDGTLVDTPQAIVDVAQGTLAALGLPAADPQAIKDTIGLPLPVALAQLIGTGPTGAAEAVEIYRVLWRAHVTPRIPGLLYPGVREGLDELKRDFRLAVVTGKAQDGA
;
A
#
# COMPACT_ATOMS: atom_id res chain seq x y z
N MET A 1 -30.82 -20.69 9.63
CA MET A 1 -30.28 -19.53 10.38
C MET A 1 -28.77 -19.68 10.39
N PRO A 2 -27.99 -18.82 9.70
CA PRO A 2 -26.55 -18.91 9.75
C PRO A 2 -25.97 -18.09 10.90
N ASP A 3 -24.80 -18.56 11.31
CA ASP A 3 -24.08 -18.36 12.57
C ASP A 3 -23.32 -17.02 12.63
N ALA A 4 -23.32 -16.37 13.79
CA ALA A 4 -22.86 -15.00 14.03
C ALA A 4 -21.32 -14.84 14.04
N ALA A 5 -20.56 -15.91 13.86
CA ALA A 5 -19.10 -15.89 13.99
C ALA A 5 -18.36 -15.31 12.77
N ASN A 6 -19.00 -15.16 11.60
CA ASN A 6 -18.29 -14.82 10.35
C ASN A 6 -18.41 -13.35 9.91
N VAL A 7 -19.00 -12.47 10.74
CA VAL A 7 -19.17 -11.04 10.42
C VAL A 7 -18.05 -10.17 11.02
N CYS A 8 -17.17 -10.76 11.85
CA CYS A 8 -16.24 -10.00 12.69
C CYS A 8 -14.94 -9.55 11.97
N ALA A 9 -14.67 -9.99 10.74
CA ALA A 9 -13.41 -9.67 10.05
C ALA A 9 -13.41 -8.33 9.29
N PHE A 10 -14.57 -7.70 9.07
CA PHE A 10 -14.68 -6.44 8.30
C PHE A 10 -14.69 -5.17 9.17
N GLN A 11 -14.79 -5.30 10.50
CA GLN A 11 -15.20 -4.19 11.38
C GLN A 11 -14.06 -3.35 11.98
N THR A 12 -12.80 -3.73 11.83
CA THR A 12 -11.74 -3.11 12.65
C THR A 12 -11.19 -1.81 12.10
N ILE A 13 -11.27 -1.56 10.78
CA ILE A 13 -10.80 -0.30 10.17
C ILE A 13 -11.93 0.74 10.05
N TRP A 14 -13.17 0.31 9.78
CA TRP A 14 -14.31 1.21 9.55
C TRP A 14 -14.98 1.75 10.82
N ASN A 15 -14.77 1.10 11.97
CA ASN A 15 -15.30 1.54 13.27
C ASN A 15 -14.66 2.84 13.83
N CYS A 16 -13.71 3.44 13.12
CA CYS A 16 -13.24 4.79 13.44
C CYS A 16 -14.20 5.88 12.91
N VAL A 17 -14.99 5.60 11.87
CA VAL A 17 -15.86 6.61 11.26
C VAL A 17 -17.14 6.83 12.09
N ASP A 18 -17.69 5.78 12.70
CA ASP A 18 -18.94 5.88 13.48
C ASP A 18 -18.76 6.52 14.88
N ARG A 19 -17.56 6.47 15.45
CA ARG A 19 -17.29 7.02 16.80
C ARG A 19 -17.09 8.53 16.85
N ALA A 20 -16.99 9.19 15.71
CA ALA A 20 -16.83 10.65 15.65
C ALA A 20 -18.12 11.42 15.99
N ARG A 21 -19.27 10.75 16.17
CA ARG A 21 -20.58 11.40 16.31
C ARG A 21 -21.10 11.60 17.73
N LEU A 22 -20.42 11.16 18.79
CA LEU A 22 -20.94 11.28 20.15
C LEU A 22 -19.90 11.83 21.14
N ALA A 23 -20.17 13.07 21.57
CA ALA A 23 -19.68 13.79 22.77
C ALA A 23 -18.27 14.39 22.76
N CYS A 24 -18.14 15.63 22.26
CA CYS A 24 -17.41 16.75 22.89
C CYS A 24 -17.70 18.06 22.12
N GLU A 25 -18.11 19.13 22.81
CA GLU A 25 -18.53 20.43 22.21
C GLU A 25 -17.40 21.23 21.53
N THR A 26 -16.19 20.68 21.42
CA THR A 26 -15.08 21.23 20.62
C THR A 26 -14.26 20.12 19.94
N ALA A 27 -14.91 19.04 19.49
CA ALA A 27 -14.23 18.06 18.65
C ALA A 27 -13.76 18.73 17.34
N PRO A 28 -12.51 18.49 16.89
CA PRO A 28 -12.03 19.06 15.65
C PRO A 28 -12.91 18.57 14.50
N VAL A 29 -13.45 19.49 13.71
CA VAL A 29 -14.15 19.16 12.48
C VAL A 29 -13.11 18.62 11.50
N LEU A 30 -13.18 17.32 11.21
CA LEU A 30 -12.35 16.69 10.19
C LEU A 30 -12.85 17.14 8.81
N HIS A 31 -11.97 17.76 8.03
CA HIS A 31 -12.31 18.27 6.70
C HIS A 31 -11.74 17.40 5.56
N ALA A 32 -10.69 16.65 5.85
CA ALA A 32 -9.96 15.88 4.84
C ALA A 32 -9.42 14.56 5.40
N LEU A 33 -9.32 13.56 4.53
CA LEU A 33 -8.70 12.28 4.79
C LEU A 33 -7.53 12.07 3.82
N LEU A 34 -6.36 11.76 4.38
CA LEU A 34 -5.17 11.39 3.63
C LEU A 34 -5.04 9.87 3.67
N LEU A 35 -5.01 9.24 2.51
CA LEU A 35 -5.04 7.80 2.36
C LEU A 35 -3.71 7.34 1.76
N ASP A 36 -3.10 6.35 2.38
CA ASP A 36 -2.02 5.61 1.72
C ASP A 36 -2.59 4.71 0.60
N LEU A 37 -1.72 4.12 -0.23
CA LEU A 37 -2.08 3.34 -1.40
C LEU A 37 -1.81 1.84 -1.21
N ASP A 38 -0.54 1.45 -1.17
CA ASP A 38 -0.10 0.05 -1.16
C ASP A 38 -0.35 -0.56 0.23
N GLY A 39 -1.21 -1.59 0.31
CA GLY A 39 -1.64 -2.18 1.59
C GLY A 39 -2.76 -1.41 2.29
N THR A 40 -3.27 -0.32 1.69
CA THR A 40 -4.43 0.44 2.20
C THR A 40 -5.60 0.41 1.23
N LEU A 41 -5.40 0.88 -0.01
CA LEU A 41 -6.42 0.90 -1.06
C LEU A 41 -6.24 -0.26 -2.05
N VAL A 42 -4.98 -0.68 -2.26
CA VAL A 42 -4.60 -1.71 -3.22
C VAL A 42 -3.82 -2.83 -2.53
N ASP A 43 -4.21 -4.07 -2.77
CA ASP A 43 -3.58 -5.29 -2.28
C ASP A 43 -2.32 -5.63 -3.09
N THR A 44 -1.29 -4.83 -2.89
CA THR A 44 0.03 -4.97 -3.53
C THR A 44 1.16 -5.54 -2.66
N PRO A 45 1.07 -5.78 -1.33
CA PRO A 45 2.22 -6.24 -0.56
C PRO A 45 2.90 -7.51 -1.11
N GLN A 46 2.12 -8.49 -1.55
CA GLN A 46 2.70 -9.71 -2.14
C GLN A 46 3.32 -9.45 -3.52
N ALA A 47 2.71 -8.59 -4.34
CA ALA A 47 3.27 -8.21 -5.63
C ALA A 47 4.61 -7.46 -5.47
N ILE A 48 4.73 -6.62 -4.44
CA ILE A 48 6.00 -5.94 -4.09
C ILE A 48 7.07 -6.97 -3.72
N VAL A 49 6.73 -7.97 -2.89
CA VAL A 49 7.64 -9.08 -2.55
C VAL A 49 8.12 -9.79 -3.82
N ASP A 50 7.20 -10.22 -4.69
CA ASP A 50 7.55 -11.00 -5.87
C ASP A 50 8.45 -10.21 -6.84
N VAL A 51 8.17 -8.92 -7.05
CA VAL A 51 8.98 -8.04 -7.91
C VAL A 51 10.34 -7.74 -7.30
N ALA A 52 10.41 -7.50 -5.99
CA ALA A 52 11.68 -7.28 -5.30
C ALA A 52 12.57 -8.54 -5.35
N GLN A 53 12.01 -9.73 -5.12
CA GLN A 53 12.75 -11.00 -5.28
C GLN A 53 13.25 -11.19 -6.72
N GLY A 54 12.42 -10.90 -7.72
CA GLY A 54 12.84 -10.93 -9.13
C GLY A 54 13.96 -9.93 -9.44
N THR A 55 13.93 -8.76 -8.80
CA THR A 55 14.98 -7.74 -8.90
C THR A 55 16.30 -8.22 -8.31
N LEU A 56 16.27 -8.80 -7.10
CA LEU A 56 17.45 -9.38 -6.45
C LEU A 56 18.04 -10.51 -7.30
N ALA A 57 17.19 -11.40 -7.82
CA ALA A 57 17.63 -12.50 -8.68
C ALA A 57 18.29 -12.00 -9.98
N ALA A 58 17.74 -10.95 -10.61
CA ALA A 58 18.32 -10.35 -11.81
C ALA A 58 19.71 -9.71 -11.56
N LEU A 59 19.95 -9.24 -10.33
CA LEU A 59 21.25 -8.72 -9.88
C LEU A 59 22.22 -9.83 -9.41
N GLY A 60 21.81 -11.10 -9.43
CA GLY A 60 22.60 -12.21 -8.89
C GLY A 60 22.75 -12.19 -7.37
N LEU A 61 21.85 -11.50 -6.66
CA LEU A 61 21.83 -11.41 -5.20
C LEU A 61 20.98 -12.53 -4.59
N PRO A 62 21.25 -12.93 -3.33
CA PRO A 62 20.41 -13.88 -2.62
C PRO A 62 19.00 -13.29 -2.39
N ALA A 63 18.02 -14.19 -2.30
CA ALA A 63 16.66 -13.81 -1.91
C ALA A 63 16.67 -13.16 -0.51
N ALA A 64 15.90 -12.09 -0.36
CA ALA A 64 15.67 -11.47 0.94
C ALA A 64 14.54 -12.19 1.70
N ASP A 65 14.45 -12.00 3.01
CA ASP A 65 13.26 -12.40 3.77
C ASP A 65 12.02 -11.63 3.26
N PRO A 66 10.91 -12.30 2.91
CA PRO A 66 9.68 -11.63 2.52
C PRO A 66 9.21 -10.57 3.53
N GLN A 67 9.43 -10.79 4.82
CA GLN A 67 9.05 -9.78 5.83
C GLN A 67 9.94 -8.54 5.73
N ALA A 68 11.26 -8.71 5.58
CA ALA A 68 12.17 -7.59 5.35
C ALA A 68 11.80 -6.76 4.12
N ILE A 69 11.29 -7.37 3.05
CA ILE A 69 10.77 -6.63 1.88
C ILE A 69 9.50 -5.86 2.26
N LYS A 70 8.55 -6.50 2.96
CA LYS A 70 7.31 -5.85 3.40
C LYS A 70 7.56 -4.66 4.31
N ASP A 71 8.58 -4.73 5.15
CA ASP A 71 8.96 -3.64 6.07
C ASP A 71 9.48 -2.40 5.32
N THR A 72 9.82 -2.53 4.02
CA THR A 72 10.18 -1.38 3.16
C THR A 72 8.99 -0.70 2.50
N ILE A 73 7.78 -1.26 2.59
CA ILE A 73 6.59 -0.69 1.97
C ILE A 73 6.29 0.69 2.58
N GLY A 74 6.10 1.68 1.71
CA GLY A 74 5.92 3.09 2.09
C GLY A 74 7.21 3.93 2.01
N LEU A 75 8.39 3.30 1.95
CA LEU A 75 9.64 4.02 1.66
C LEU A 75 9.72 4.39 0.17
N PRO A 76 10.45 5.47 -0.19
CA PRO A 76 10.81 5.71 -1.58
C PRO A 76 11.56 4.51 -2.16
N LEU A 77 11.20 4.09 -3.38
CA LEU A 77 11.75 2.88 -4.01
C LEU A 77 13.29 2.80 -3.99
N PRO A 78 14.07 3.87 -4.28
CA PRO A 78 15.53 3.81 -4.18
C PRO A 78 16.03 3.53 -2.76
N VAL A 79 15.34 4.03 -1.74
CA VAL A 79 15.68 3.79 -0.32
C VAL A 79 15.36 2.35 0.07
N ALA A 80 14.18 1.85 -0.32
CA ALA A 80 13.77 0.46 -0.08
C ALA A 80 14.77 -0.53 -0.67
N LEU A 81 15.09 -0.39 -1.97
CA LEU A 81 16.02 -1.29 -2.65
C LEU A 81 17.43 -1.16 -2.11
N ALA A 82 17.90 0.05 -1.80
CA ALA A 82 19.20 0.28 -1.16
C ALA A 82 19.35 -0.45 0.18
N GLN A 83 18.29 -0.50 0.98
CA GLN A 83 18.28 -1.25 2.24
C GLN A 83 18.38 -2.75 1.99
N LEU A 84 17.62 -3.27 1.00
CA LEU A 84 17.62 -4.70 0.67
C LEU A 84 18.96 -5.19 0.10
N ILE A 85 19.66 -4.36 -0.69
CA ILE A 85 20.94 -4.72 -1.31
C ILE A 85 22.16 -4.32 -0.46
N GLY A 86 21.96 -3.57 0.63
CA GLY A 86 23.03 -3.17 1.56
C GLY A 86 24.00 -2.10 1.06
N THR A 87 23.66 -1.34 0.00
CA THR A 87 24.58 -0.38 -0.64
C THR A 87 24.39 1.08 -0.19
N GLY A 88 23.37 1.37 0.64
CA GLY A 88 22.99 2.74 0.99
C GLY A 88 22.25 3.50 -0.13
N PRO A 89 21.70 4.70 0.15
CA PRO A 89 20.64 5.34 -0.66
C PRO A 89 21.00 5.65 -2.12
N THR A 90 22.29 5.77 -2.43
CA THR A 90 22.78 6.10 -3.78
C THR A 90 23.16 4.88 -4.61
N GLY A 91 23.18 3.68 -4.02
CA GLY A 91 23.69 2.46 -4.67
C GLY A 91 22.65 1.62 -5.41
N ALA A 92 21.37 2.02 -5.43
CA ALA A 92 20.27 1.19 -5.92
C ALA A 92 19.74 1.55 -7.32
N ALA A 93 20.42 2.40 -8.09
CA ALA A 93 19.89 2.89 -9.37
C ALA A 93 19.58 1.75 -10.36
N GLU A 94 20.47 0.77 -10.50
CA GLU A 94 20.24 -0.40 -11.35
C GLU A 94 19.07 -1.26 -10.85
N ALA A 95 18.99 -1.49 -9.54
CA ALA A 95 17.89 -2.22 -8.92
C ALA A 95 16.54 -1.54 -9.17
N VAL A 96 16.49 -0.20 -9.09
CA VAL A 96 15.29 0.61 -9.36
C VAL A 96 14.80 0.39 -10.79
N GLU A 97 15.70 0.45 -11.78
CA GLU A 97 15.32 0.26 -13.17
C GLU A 97 14.79 -1.15 -13.44
N ILE A 98 15.45 -2.18 -12.91
CA ILE A 98 14.99 -3.56 -13.00
C ILE A 98 13.61 -3.73 -12.36
N TYR A 99 13.44 -3.23 -11.13
CA TYR A 99 12.18 -3.28 -10.40
C TYR A 99 11.04 -2.65 -11.22
N ARG A 100 11.27 -1.47 -11.79
CA ARG A 100 10.30 -0.73 -12.62
C ARG A 100 9.92 -1.48 -13.89
N VAL A 101 10.85 -2.18 -14.51
CA VAL A 101 10.57 -3.05 -15.67
C VAL A 101 9.67 -4.22 -15.25
N LEU A 102 10.05 -4.94 -14.19
CA LEU A 102 9.29 -6.09 -13.69
C LEU A 102 7.89 -5.69 -13.19
N TRP A 103 7.77 -4.57 -12.49
CA TRP A 103 6.49 -4.04 -12.03
C TRP A 103 5.54 -3.74 -13.18
N ARG A 104 6.03 -3.03 -14.21
CA ARG A 104 5.24 -2.71 -15.41
C ARG A 104 4.81 -3.96 -16.17
N ALA A 105 5.70 -4.95 -16.26
CA ALA A 105 5.42 -6.20 -16.97
C ALA A 105 4.40 -7.09 -16.24
N HIS A 106 4.49 -7.17 -14.91
CA HIS A 106 3.79 -8.23 -14.15
C HIS A 106 2.68 -7.72 -13.23
N VAL A 107 2.76 -6.48 -12.76
CA VAL A 107 1.83 -5.94 -11.75
C VAL A 107 0.87 -4.93 -12.35
N THR A 108 1.36 -3.95 -13.13
CA THR A 108 0.53 -2.88 -13.72
C THR A 108 -0.73 -3.40 -14.44
N PRO A 109 -0.68 -4.48 -15.27
CA PRO A 109 -1.89 -5.00 -15.94
C PRO A 109 -2.95 -5.57 -14.99
N ARG A 110 -2.55 -5.92 -13.76
CA ARG A 110 -3.41 -6.56 -12.75
C ARG A 110 -4.00 -5.56 -11.75
N ILE A 111 -3.46 -4.34 -11.66
CA ILE A 111 -3.86 -3.31 -10.69
C ILE A 111 -5.38 -3.11 -10.59
N PRO A 112 -6.17 -3.05 -11.68
CA PRO A 112 -7.62 -2.88 -11.58
C PRO A 112 -8.32 -3.96 -10.74
N GLY A 113 -7.76 -5.17 -10.69
CA GLY A 113 -8.27 -6.29 -9.90
C GLY A 113 -7.65 -6.42 -8.50
N LEU A 114 -6.78 -5.50 -8.09
CA LEU A 114 -6.09 -5.54 -6.80
C LEU A 114 -6.68 -4.55 -5.77
N LEU A 115 -7.80 -3.89 -6.04
CA LEU A 115 -8.47 -3.10 -5.00
C LEU A 115 -8.94 -4.01 -3.87
N TYR A 116 -8.71 -3.60 -2.61
CA TYR A 116 -9.31 -4.33 -1.49
C TYR A 116 -10.85 -4.28 -1.59
N PRO A 117 -11.55 -5.36 -1.19
CA PRO A 117 -13.01 -5.38 -1.17
C PRO A 117 -13.57 -4.23 -0.33
N GLY A 118 -14.56 -3.51 -0.86
CA GLY A 118 -15.21 -2.38 -0.18
C GLY A 118 -14.49 -1.04 -0.34
N VAL A 119 -13.29 -0.98 -0.93
CA VAL A 119 -12.56 0.29 -1.12
C VAL A 119 -13.34 1.25 -2.01
N ARG A 120 -13.92 0.76 -3.11
CA ARG A 120 -14.68 1.61 -4.03
C ARG A 120 -15.87 2.24 -3.34
N GLU A 121 -16.66 1.41 -2.68
CA GLU A 121 -17.85 1.80 -1.96
C GLU A 121 -17.49 2.79 -0.84
N GLY A 122 -16.50 2.46 -0.01
CA GLY A 122 -16.03 3.31 1.08
C GLY A 122 -15.53 4.68 0.61
N LEU A 123 -14.76 4.75 -0.48
CA LEU A 123 -14.33 6.02 -1.06
C LEU A 123 -15.53 6.85 -1.57
N ASP A 124 -16.53 6.21 -2.15
CA ASP A 124 -17.76 6.87 -2.58
C ASP A 124 -18.57 7.43 -1.41
N GLU A 125 -18.49 6.79 -0.23
CA GLU A 125 -19.12 7.32 0.98
C GLU A 125 -18.33 8.48 1.57
N LEU A 126 -17.03 8.30 1.77
CA LEU A 126 -16.16 9.27 2.43
C LEU A 126 -16.07 10.59 1.65
N LYS A 127 -16.11 10.55 0.31
CA LYS A 127 -16.04 11.78 -0.49
C LYS A 127 -17.27 12.69 -0.35
N ARG A 128 -18.38 12.20 0.23
CA ARG A 128 -19.57 13.02 0.52
C ARG A 128 -19.32 14.02 1.64
N ASP A 129 -18.54 13.61 2.64
CA ASP A 129 -18.30 14.37 3.86
C ASP A 129 -16.88 14.94 3.97
N PHE A 130 -15.90 14.36 3.24
CA PHE A 130 -14.48 14.71 3.34
C PHE A 130 -13.84 15.00 1.98
N ARG A 131 -12.82 15.87 1.98
CA ARG A 131 -11.85 15.93 0.89
C ARG A 131 -10.90 14.72 0.99
N LEU A 132 -10.71 13.99 -0.11
CA LEU A 132 -9.83 12.84 -0.14
C LEU A 132 -8.55 13.17 -0.91
N ALA A 133 -7.41 12.74 -0.40
CA ALA A 133 -6.14 12.76 -1.12
C ALA A 133 -5.37 11.47 -0.87
N VAL A 134 -4.65 10.99 -1.89
CA VAL A 134 -3.70 9.89 -1.74
C VAL A 134 -2.34 10.46 -1.40
N VAL A 135 -1.71 9.93 -0.34
CA VAL A 135 -0.35 10.25 0.08
C VAL A 135 0.43 8.95 0.11
N THR A 136 1.31 8.75 -0.87
CA THR A 136 2.03 7.49 -1.08
C THR A 136 3.50 7.74 -1.38
N GLY A 137 4.36 6.81 -0.95
CA GLY A 137 5.77 6.77 -1.35
C GLY A 137 5.99 6.30 -2.79
N LYS A 138 4.93 5.81 -3.46
CA LYS A 138 4.98 5.39 -4.87
C LYS A 138 5.12 6.61 -5.78
N ALA A 139 6.06 6.55 -6.72
CA ALA A 139 6.27 7.63 -7.67
C ALA A 139 5.11 7.78 -8.66
N GLN A 140 4.87 9.00 -9.15
CA GLN A 140 3.73 9.31 -10.03
C GLN A 140 3.81 8.62 -11.41
N ASP A 141 4.98 8.13 -11.81
CA ASP A 141 5.21 7.33 -13.02
C ASP A 141 4.86 5.84 -12.85
N GLY A 142 4.35 5.43 -11.68
CA GLY A 142 3.65 4.16 -11.48
C GLY A 142 4.49 2.99 -10.97
N ALA A 143 5.76 3.23 -10.59
CA ALA A 143 6.64 2.26 -9.95
C ALA A 143 7.65 2.92 -9.00
#